data_AF-A0A6N7AJL8-F1
#
_entry.id   AF-A0A6N7AJL8-F1
#
_cell.length_a   1.000
_cell.length_b   1.000
_cell.length_c   1.000
_cell.angle_alpha   90.00
_cell.angle_beta   90.00
_cell.angle_gamma   90.00
#
_symmetry.space_group_name_H-M   'P 1'
#
loop_
_entity.id
_entity.type
_entity.pdbx_description
1 polymer ?
#
loop_
_entity_poly.entity_id
_entity_poly.type
_entity_poly.pdbx_seq_one_letter_code
_entity_poly.pdbx_strand_id
1 'polypeptide(L)'
;MRQRVSHALQASIALLGFVVFRALPVDLASWVGGALLRWIGPRLKVSHIARRNLRAAFPNKTDDILETIVRQMWDHLGRVLGEFPHSATLMADPNRVQVTRPDIIAALRDDGRPGIFFSAHIGNWELASVFTLR
;
A
#
# COMPACT_ATOMS: atom_id res chain seq x y z
N MET A 1 5.50 3.14 32.08
CA MET A 1 4.06 2.79 32.09
C MET A 1 3.29 3.45 30.94
N ARG A 2 3.37 4.78 30.74
CA ARG A 2 2.67 5.53 29.68
C ARG A 2 2.92 5.04 28.24
N GLN A 3 4.16 4.70 27.89
CA GLN A 3 4.49 4.17 26.55
C GLN A 3 3.86 2.80 26.30
N ARG A 4 3.84 1.90 27.29
CA ARG A 4 3.21 0.58 27.15
C ARG A 4 1.71 0.69 26.89
N VAL A 5 1.03 1.59 27.60
CA VAL A 5 -0.40 1.86 27.38
C VAL A 5 -0.64 2.44 25.99
N SER A 6 0.20 3.38 25.54
CA SER A 6 0.11 3.94 24.18
C SER A 6 0.30 2.88 23.09
N HIS A 7 1.29 2.00 23.24
CA HIS A 7 1.53 0.93 22.27
C HIS A 7 0.44 -0.12 22.28
N ALA A 8 -0.09 -0.48 23.46
CA ALA A 8 -1.24 -1.37 23.56
C ALA A 8 -2.46 -0.78 22.84
N LEU A 9 -2.73 0.52 23.02
CA LEU A 9 -3.82 1.19 22.32
C LEU A 9 -3.62 1.21 20.80
N GLN A 10 -2.41 1.57 20.33
CA GLN A 10 -2.06 1.54 18.92
C GLN A 10 -2.25 0.14 18.31
N ALA A 11 -1.77 -0.89 19.01
CA ALA A 11 -1.90 -2.28 18.58
C ALA A 11 -3.38 -2.71 18.52
N SER A 12 -4.19 -2.37 19.53
CA SER A 12 -5.62 -2.67 19.54
C SER A 12 -6.36 -1.98 18.39
N ILE A 13 -6.05 -0.73 18.09
CA ILE A 13 -6.63 0.01 16.96
C ILE A 13 -6.23 -0.63 15.63
N ALA A 14 -4.95 -0.99 15.47
CA ALA A 14 -4.45 -1.64 14.26
C ALA A 14 -5.11 -3.02 14.06
N LEU A 15 -5.21 -3.82 15.11
CA LEU A 15 -5.84 -5.14 15.07
C LEU A 15 -7.34 -5.02 14.77
N LEU A 16 -8.04 -4.06 15.38
CA LEU A 16 -9.44 -3.81 15.09
C LEU A 16 -9.63 -3.42 13.62
N GLY A 17 -8.81 -2.51 13.10
CA GLY A 17 -8.84 -2.13 11.68
C GLY A 17 -8.59 -3.33 10.75
N PHE A 18 -7.60 -4.16 11.09
CA PHE A 18 -7.31 -5.39 10.34
C PHE A 18 -8.50 -6.35 10.31
N VAL A 19 -9.11 -6.62 11.47
CA VAL A 19 -10.27 -7.52 11.59
C VAL A 19 -11.47 -6.98 10.83
N VAL A 20 -11.75 -5.67 10.93
CA VAL A 20 -12.83 -5.02 10.20
C VAL A 20 -12.62 -5.15 8.69
N PHE A 21 -11.45 -4.79 8.17
CA PHE A 21 -11.17 -4.90 6.73
C PHE A 21 -11.18 -6.35 6.24
N ARG A 22 -10.71 -7.30 7.06
CA ARG A 22 -10.78 -8.73 6.74
C ARG A 22 -12.21 -9.26 6.60
N ALA A 23 -13.15 -8.72 7.37
CA ALA A 23 -14.55 -9.14 7.34
C ALA A 23 -15.33 -8.60 6.12
N LEU A 24 -14.82 -7.55 5.46
CA LEU A 24 -15.43 -6.96 4.27
C LEU A 24 -14.98 -7.68 2.99
N PRO A 25 -15.81 -7.72 1.93
CA PRO A 25 -15.34 -8.06 0.58
C PRO A 25 -14.19 -7.13 0.15
N VAL A 26 -13.21 -7.65 -0.58
CA VAL A 26 -11.97 -6.92 -0.92
C VAL A 26 -12.22 -5.59 -1.63
N ASP A 27 -13.20 -5.53 -2.54
CA ASP A 27 -13.57 -4.29 -3.24
C ASP A 27 -14.11 -3.22 -2.29
N LEU A 28 -14.93 -3.65 -1.33
CA LEU A 28 -15.49 -2.75 -0.33
C LEU A 28 -14.42 -2.32 0.68
N ALA A 29 -13.53 -3.23 1.10
CA ALA A 29 -12.40 -2.92 1.98
C ALA A 29 -11.47 -1.89 1.33
N SER A 30 -11.10 -2.09 0.05
CA SER A 30 -10.32 -1.16 -0.75
C SER A 30 -11.00 0.21 -0.85
N TRP A 31 -12.29 0.23 -1.21
CA TRP A 31 -13.05 1.47 -1.35
C TRP A 31 -13.17 2.24 -0.03
N VAL A 32 -13.54 1.58 1.07
CA VAL A 32 -13.68 2.21 2.39
C VAL A 32 -12.33 2.77 2.86
N GLY A 33 -11.26 1.98 2.76
CA GLY A 33 -9.92 2.41 3.13
C GLY A 33 -9.48 3.64 2.35
N GLY A 34 -9.66 3.62 1.02
CA GLY A 34 -9.33 4.73 0.13
C GLY A 34 -10.13 5.99 0.45
N ALA A 35 -11.45 5.89 0.57
CA ALA A 35 -12.32 7.02 0.91
C ALA A 35 -11.94 7.66 2.26
N LEU A 36 -11.69 6.82 3.28
CA LEU A 36 -11.31 7.28 4.62
C LEU A 36 -9.98 8.06 4.58
N LEU A 37 -8.93 7.46 4.02
CA LEU A 37 -7.61 8.10 4.02
C LEU A 37 -7.52 9.27 3.04
N ARG A 38 -8.22 9.24 1.91
CA ARG A 38 -8.34 10.40 1.01
C ARG A 38 -8.92 11.61 1.73
N TRP A 39 -9.84 11.40 2.68
CA TRP A 39 -10.42 12.49 3.47
C TRP A 39 -9.49 12.89 4.64
N ILE A 40 -9.04 11.95 5.47
CA ILE A 40 -8.26 12.29 6.68
C ILE A 40 -6.82 12.71 6.32
N GLY A 41 -6.18 11.93 5.46
CA GLY A 41 -4.75 11.97 5.17
C GLY A 41 -4.20 13.35 4.81
N PRO A 42 -4.74 14.07 3.81
CA PRO A 42 -4.22 15.37 3.37
C PRO A 42 -4.19 16.44 4.48
N ARG A 43 -5.02 16.27 5.53
CA ARG A 43 -5.13 17.16 6.70
C ARG A 43 -4.17 16.79 7.83
N LEU A 44 -3.58 15.60 7.80
CA LEU A 44 -2.57 15.18 8.77
C LEU A 44 -1.30 16.00 8.59
N LYS A 45 -0.65 16.36 9.70
CA LYS A 45 0.60 17.11 9.68
C LYS A 45 1.62 16.47 8.75
N VAL A 46 1.77 15.14 8.77
CA VAL A 46 2.76 14.39 7.95
C VAL A 46 2.64 14.65 6.44
N SER A 47 1.48 15.08 5.94
CA SER A 47 1.28 15.42 4.53
C SER A 47 2.16 16.57 4.03
N HIS A 48 2.74 17.39 4.92
CA HIS A 48 3.75 18.39 4.52
C HIS A 48 4.99 17.74 3.88
N ILE A 49 5.34 16.52 4.29
CA ILE A 49 6.48 15.77 3.73
C ILE A 49 6.19 15.39 2.28
N ALA A 50 4.98 14.87 2.02
CA ALA A 50 4.55 14.52 0.66
C ALA A 50 4.57 15.74 -0.26
N ARG A 51 4.04 16.88 0.20
CA ARG A 51 4.06 18.15 -0.55
C ARG A 51 5.48 18.61 -0.88
N ARG A 52 6.38 18.58 0.11
CA ARG A 52 7.79 18.96 -0.08
C ARG A 52 8.47 18.05 -1.11
N ASN A 53 8.28 16.73 -0.99
CA ASN A 53 8.87 15.76 -1.91
C ASN A 53 8.32 15.94 -3.33
N LEU A 54 7.01 16.17 -3.47
CA LEU A 54 6.38 16.41 -4.77
C LEU A 54 6.85 17.70 -5.43
N ARG A 55 7.03 18.79 -4.67
CA ARG A 55 7.63 20.04 -5.21
C ARG A 55 9.06 19.83 -5.69
N ALA A 56 9.85 19.04 -4.97
CA ALA A 56 11.21 18.71 -5.37
C ALA A 56 11.25 17.82 -6.62
N ALA A 57 10.38 16.81 -6.71
CA ALA A 57 10.31 15.88 -7.83
C ALA A 57 9.66 16.48 -9.09
N PHE A 58 8.72 17.42 -8.90
CA PHE A 58 7.93 18.02 -9.97
C PHE A 58 7.86 19.55 -9.85
N PRO A 59 9.00 20.26 -10.01
CA PRO A 59 9.09 21.70 -9.74
C PRO A 59 8.18 22.55 -10.64
N ASN A 60 7.80 22.03 -11.81
CA ASN A 60 7.00 22.75 -12.80
C ASN A 60 5.48 22.52 -12.66
N LYS A 61 5.03 21.68 -11.70
CA LYS A 61 3.59 21.42 -11.49
C LYS A 61 2.98 22.48 -10.58
N THR A 62 1.76 22.89 -10.86
CA THR A 62 1.01 23.82 -10.01
C THR A 62 0.65 23.18 -8.68
N ASP A 63 0.48 24.00 -7.64
CA ASP A 63 0.07 23.53 -6.31
C ASP A 63 -1.24 22.71 -6.35
N ASP A 64 -2.20 23.06 -7.20
CA ASP A 64 -3.45 22.30 -7.38
C ASP A 64 -3.21 20.87 -7.89
N ILE A 65 -2.25 20.69 -8.81
CA ILE A 65 -1.87 19.36 -9.29
C ILE A 65 -1.17 18.60 -8.17
N LEU A 66 -0.28 19.24 -7.41
CA LEU A 66 0.40 18.60 -6.29
C LEU A 66 -0.59 18.17 -5.21
N GLU A 67 -1.57 18.99 -4.86
CA GLU A 67 -2.63 18.61 -3.90
C GLU A 67 -3.51 17.48 -4.42
N THR A 68 -3.78 17.44 -5.73
CA THR A 68 -4.47 16.31 -6.35
C THR A 68 -3.68 15.01 -6.17
N ILE A 69 -2.37 15.05 -6.41
CA ILE A 69 -1.48 13.91 -6.21
C ILE A 69 -1.44 13.51 -4.73
N VAL A 70 -1.35 14.45 -3.79
CA VAL A 70 -1.39 14.15 -2.34
C VAL A 70 -2.68 13.44 -1.96
N ARG A 71 -3.83 13.92 -2.46
CA ARG A 71 -5.14 13.28 -2.22
C ARG A 71 -5.21 11.87 -2.79
N GLN A 72 -4.72 11.66 -4.01
CA GLN A 72 -4.68 10.35 -4.66
C GLN A 72 -3.70 9.38 -3.97
N MET A 73 -2.56 9.88 -3.50
CA MET A 73 -1.59 9.10 -2.72
C MET A 73 -2.24 8.56 -1.44
N TRP A 74 -3.01 9.40 -0.73
CA TRP A 74 -3.73 8.97 0.47
C TRP A 74 -4.88 8.00 0.16
N ASP A 75 -5.61 8.22 -0.93
CA ASP A 75 -6.61 7.25 -1.43
C ASP A 75 -5.94 5.88 -1.67
N HIS A 76 -4.82 5.87 -2.38
CA HIS A 76 -4.08 4.67 -2.69
C HIS A 76 -3.52 3.98 -1.42
N LEU A 77 -2.94 4.72 -0.48
CA LEU A 77 -2.48 4.15 0.79
C LEU A 77 -3.64 3.52 1.58
N GLY A 78 -4.81 4.16 1.55
CA GLY A 78 -6.02 3.64 2.19
C GLY A 78 -6.48 2.32 1.59
N ARG A 79 -6.42 2.21 0.25
CA ARG A 79 -6.72 0.97 -0.47
C ARG A 79 -5.75 -0.15 -0.10
N VAL A 80 -4.45 0.14 -0.09
CA VAL A 80 -3.42 -0.84 0.31
C VAL A 80 -3.69 -1.38 1.73
N LEU A 81 -4.04 -0.52 2.68
CA LEU A 81 -4.40 -0.94 4.05
C LEU A 81 -5.67 -1.79 4.11
N GLY A 82 -6.70 -1.42 3.31
CA GLY A 82 -7.95 -2.19 3.23
C GLY A 82 -7.76 -3.55 2.55
N GLU A 83 -6.87 -3.63 1.57
CA GLU A 83 -6.54 -4.84 0.82
C GLU A 83 -5.57 -5.76 1.55
N PHE A 84 -4.81 -5.25 2.52
CA PHE A 84 -3.75 -6.00 3.21
C PHE A 84 -4.20 -7.36 3.78
N PRO A 85 -5.36 -7.49 4.45
CA PRO A 85 -5.85 -8.79 4.94
C PRO A 85 -6.22 -9.78 3.81
N HIS A 86 -6.37 -9.31 2.58
CA HIS A 86 -6.81 -10.05 1.39
C HIS A 86 -5.67 -10.37 0.42
N SER A 87 -4.42 -10.02 0.75
CA SER A 87 -3.26 -10.13 -0.13
C SER A 87 -3.09 -11.51 -0.77
N ALA A 88 -3.27 -12.59 -0.01
CA ALA A 88 -3.19 -13.96 -0.54
C ALA A 88 -4.31 -14.28 -1.53
N THR A 89 -5.54 -13.85 -1.25
CA THR A 89 -6.70 -14.03 -2.14
C THR A 89 -6.53 -13.24 -3.43
N LEU A 90 -6.05 -12.00 -3.33
CA LEU A 90 -5.76 -11.14 -4.49
C LEU A 90 -4.68 -11.76 -5.38
N MET A 91 -3.57 -12.22 -4.79
CA MET A 91 -2.49 -12.87 -5.52
C MET A 91 -2.94 -14.17 -6.21
N ALA A 92 -3.91 -14.88 -5.65
CA ALA A 92 -4.45 -16.10 -6.25
C ALA A 92 -5.44 -15.87 -7.41
N ASP A 93 -5.94 -14.65 -7.60
CA ASP A 93 -6.94 -14.31 -8.62
C ASP A 93 -6.29 -13.69 -9.88
N PRO A 94 -6.20 -14.43 -11.00
CA PRO A 94 -5.57 -13.93 -12.23
C PRO A 94 -6.34 -12.79 -12.90
N ASN A 95 -7.60 -12.56 -12.54
CA ASN A 95 -8.36 -11.41 -13.02
C ASN A 95 -8.00 -10.10 -12.29
N ARG A 96 -7.33 -10.22 -11.13
CA ARG A 96 -6.94 -9.10 -10.27
C ARG A 96 -5.45 -8.81 -10.37
N VAL A 97 -4.62 -9.85 -10.45
CA VAL A 97 -3.16 -9.73 -10.46
C VAL A 97 -2.59 -10.43 -11.69
N GLN A 98 -1.79 -9.69 -12.46
CA GLN A 98 -1.06 -10.21 -13.60
C GLN A 98 0.44 -9.96 -13.40
N VAL A 99 1.23 -11.02 -13.59
CA VAL A 99 2.69 -10.93 -13.55
C VAL A 99 3.20 -10.71 -14.95
N THR A 100 3.83 -9.56 -15.18
CA THR A 100 4.50 -9.27 -16.43
C THR A 100 5.93 -9.80 -16.37
N ARG A 101 6.40 -10.44 -17.44
CA ARG A 101 7.74 -11.05 -17.54
C ARG A 101 8.05 -12.10 -16.45
N PRO A 102 7.20 -13.13 -16.27
CA PRO A 102 7.46 -14.22 -15.32
C PRO A 102 8.71 -15.03 -15.70
N ASP A 103 9.15 -14.98 -16.96
CA ASP A 103 10.37 -15.60 -17.46
C ASP A 103 11.63 -15.11 -16.73
N ILE A 104 11.71 -13.81 -16.39
CA ILE A 104 12.85 -13.25 -15.65
C ILE A 104 12.94 -13.87 -14.25
N ILE A 105 11.80 -14.03 -13.60
CA ILE A 105 11.73 -14.57 -12.24
C ILE A 105 12.08 -16.07 -12.26
N ALA A 106 11.60 -16.82 -13.25
CA ALA A 106 11.96 -18.22 -13.43
C ALA A 106 13.47 -18.38 -13.69
N ALA A 107 14.04 -17.56 -14.57
CA ALA A 107 15.48 -17.58 -14.86
C ALA A 107 16.31 -17.28 -13.60
N LEU A 108 15.90 -16.31 -12.77
CA LEU A 108 16.58 -15.98 -11.52
C LEU A 108 16.45 -17.10 -10.46
N ARG A 109 15.36 -17.86 -10.47
CA ARG A 109 15.19 -19.03 -9.59
C ARG A 109 16.08 -20.20 -10.02
N ASP A 110 16.19 -20.42 -11.32
CA ASP A 110 16.76 -21.65 -11.90
C ASP A 110 18.26 -21.54 -12.23
N ASP A 111 18.87 -20.36 -12.11
CA ASP A 111 20.29 -20.15 -12.45
C ASP A 111 21.30 -20.70 -11.41
N GLY A 112 20.82 -21.22 -10.28
CA GLY A 112 21.63 -21.79 -9.22
C GLY A 112 22.43 -20.75 -8.41
N ARG A 113 22.09 -19.46 -8.51
CA ARG A 113 22.79 -18.36 -7.84
C ARG A 113 21.86 -17.61 -6.87
N PRO A 114 22.41 -16.91 -5.87
CA PRO A 114 21.60 -16.00 -5.04
C PRO A 114 21.02 -14.86 -5.88
N GLY A 115 19.70 -14.68 -5.83
CA GLY A 115 18.97 -13.61 -6.48
C GLY A 115 18.56 -12.48 -5.52
N ILE A 116 18.47 -11.25 -6.03
CA ILE A 116 17.96 -10.09 -5.29
C ILE A 116 16.82 -9.46 -6.09
N PHE A 117 15.67 -9.30 -5.45
CA PHE A 117 14.59 -8.43 -5.93
C PHE A 117 14.71 -7.06 -5.28
N PHE A 118 14.67 -6.01 -6.08
CA PHE A 118 14.66 -4.63 -5.60
C PHE A 118 13.38 -3.94 -6.08
N SER A 119 12.69 -3.25 -5.16
CA SER A 119 11.48 -2.50 -5.46
C SER A 119 11.44 -1.20 -4.65
N ALA A 120 10.65 -0.25 -5.12
CA ALA A 120 10.32 0.96 -4.40
C ALA A 120 9.02 0.78 -3.59
N HIS A 121 8.79 1.67 -2.62
CA HIS A 121 7.52 1.73 -1.88
C HIS A 121 6.42 2.36 -2.77
N ILE A 122 6.01 1.63 -3.80
CA ILE A 122 5.07 2.07 -4.84
C ILE A 122 4.02 0.98 -5.04
N GLY A 123 2.79 1.39 -5.34
CA GLY A 123 1.69 0.44 -5.54
C GLY A 123 1.34 -0.31 -4.26
N ASN A 124 0.67 -1.45 -4.40
CA ASN A 124 0.49 -2.39 -3.31
C ASN A 124 1.75 -3.28 -3.22
N TRP A 125 2.80 -2.77 -2.56
CA TRP A 125 4.09 -3.48 -2.46
C TRP A 125 4.01 -4.78 -1.65
N GLU A 126 2.99 -4.94 -0.80
CA GLU A 126 2.75 -6.17 -0.02
C GLU A 126 2.36 -7.36 -0.91
N LEU A 127 1.81 -7.09 -2.11
CA LEU A 127 1.57 -8.16 -3.09
C LEU A 127 2.89 -8.73 -3.63
N ALA A 128 3.94 -7.91 -3.75
CA ALA A 128 5.24 -8.39 -4.22
C ALA A 128 5.91 -9.32 -3.21
N SER A 129 5.68 -9.15 -1.90
CA SER A 129 6.25 -10.00 -0.84
C SER A 129 5.52 -11.33 -0.68
N VAL A 130 4.22 -11.41 -0.98
CA VAL A 130 3.46 -12.68 -0.99
C VAL A 130 3.49 -13.39 -2.34
N PHE A 131 4.21 -12.84 -3.32
CA PHE A 131 4.35 -13.46 -4.62
C PHE A 131 5.03 -14.82 -4.50
N THR A 132 4.42 -15.82 -5.13
CA THR A 132 4.97 -17.17 -5.24
C THR A 132 4.95 -17.56 -6.71
N LEU A 133 6.09 -18.01 -7.22
CA LEU A 133 6.13 -18.70 -8.51
C LEU A 133 5.30 -19.98 -8.34
N ARG A 134 4.16 -20.05 -9.04
CA ARG A 134 3.46 -21.30 -9.27
C ARG A 134 4.16 -22.11 -10.36
#